data_AF-A0A962FCC7-F1
#
_entry.id   AF-A0A962FCC7-F1
#
_cell.length_a   1.000
_cell.length_b   1.000
_cell.length_c   1.000
_cell.angle_alpha   90.00
_cell.angle_beta   90.00
_cell.angle_gamma   90.00
#
_symmetry.space_group_name_H-M   'P 1'
#
loop_
_entity.id
_entity.type
_entity.pdbx_description
1 polymer ?
#
loop_
_entity_poly.entity_id
_entity_poly.type
_entity_poly.pdbx_seq_one_letter_code
_entity_poly.pdbx_strand_id
1 'polypeptide(L)'
;MPNTEDDPEPLKPLNAEALPARQTAVALKDRSLLGKTPEITAAGRGEVARQILEIAHKNGVKVREDANLAELLAMFEIDSPIPTEALMAVGEILAYVYQANGEPNPFDAVLKEEMENARRADIDSNPS
;
A
#
# COMPACT_ATOMS: atom_id res chain seq x y z
N MET A 1 32.44 -40.75 38.76
CA MET A 1 32.58 -39.68 37.76
C MET A 1 31.40 -38.73 37.94
N PRO A 2 31.60 -37.40 37.94
CA PRO A 2 30.51 -36.45 38.13
C PRO A 2 29.60 -36.43 36.89
N ASN A 3 28.29 -36.47 37.12
CA ASN A 3 27.30 -36.32 36.07
C ASN A 3 27.33 -34.88 35.56
N THR A 4 27.60 -34.74 34.27
CA THR A 4 27.63 -33.50 33.53
C THR A 4 26.20 -33.06 33.22
N GLU A 5 25.89 -31.82 33.61
CA GLU A 5 24.89 -30.91 33.00
C GLU A 5 23.41 -31.32 33.14
N ASP A 6 22.87 -31.07 34.33
CA ASP A 6 21.44 -30.80 34.52
C ASP A 6 21.18 -29.32 34.18
N ASP A 7 21.47 -28.93 32.93
CA ASP A 7 21.17 -27.59 32.42
C ASP A 7 19.68 -27.59 32.06
N PRO A 8 18.80 -26.88 32.79
CA PRO A 8 17.38 -26.89 32.47
C PRO A 8 17.22 -26.24 31.09
N GLU A 9 16.79 -27.03 30.10
CA GLU A 9 16.50 -26.52 28.77
C GLU A 9 15.66 -25.24 28.89
N PRO A 10 16.03 -24.14 28.21
CA PRO A 10 15.26 -22.92 28.27
C PRO A 10 13.85 -23.23 27.77
N LEU A 11 12.87 -23.08 28.66
CA LEU A 11 11.47 -23.32 28.36
C LEU A 11 11.08 -22.49 27.13
N LYS A 12 10.92 -23.17 25.98
CA LYS A 12 10.36 -22.56 24.79
C LYS A 12 8.91 -22.17 25.14
N PRO A 13 8.50 -20.90 24.99
CA PRO A 13 7.11 -20.56 25.21
C PRO A 13 6.27 -21.39 24.24
N LEU A 14 5.23 -22.05 24.76
CA LEU A 14 4.40 -23.04 24.05
C LEU A 14 3.73 -22.48 22.77
N ASN A 15 3.78 -21.16 22.58
CA ASN A 15 3.26 -20.42 21.42
C ASN A 15 4.36 -19.70 20.60
N ALA A 16 5.60 -20.19 20.60
CA ALA A 16 6.68 -19.63 19.78
C ALA A 16 6.60 -19.99 18.28
N GLU A 17 5.52 -20.64 17.83
CA GLU A 17 5.20 -20.66 16.41
C GLU A 17 4.64 -19.29 16.08
N ALA A 18 5.46 -18.43 15.47
CA ALA A 18 4.99 -17.20 14.85
C ALA A 18 3.69 -17.52 14.10
N LEU A 19 2.56 -16.95 14.55
CA LEU A 19 1.27 -17.16 13.90
C LEU A 19 1.52 -17.00 12.39
N PRO A 20 1.20 -18.02 11.55
CA PRO A 20 1.55 -17.97 10.15
C PRO A 20 1.02 -16.66 9.60
N ALA A 21 1.91 -15.85 9.01
CA ALA A 21 1.58 -14.53 8.51
C ALA A 21 0.34 -14.66 7.62
N ARG A 22 -0.82 -14.28 8.17
CA ARG A 22 -2.09 -14.49 7.49
C ARG A 22 -2.05 -13.60 6.26
N GLN A 23 -2.18 -14.19 5.08
CA GLN A 23 -2.16 -13.48 3.80
C GLN A 23 -3.09 -12.26 3.88
N THR A 24 -2.58 -11.08 3.53
CA THR A 24 -3.31 -9.82 3.56
C THR A 24 -3.56 -9.36 2.15
N ALA A 25 -4.79 -8.91 1.86
CA ALA A 25 -5.13 -8.33 0.56
C ALA A 25 -5.98 -7.08 0.76
N VAL A 26 -5.72 -6.08 -0.09
CA VAL A 26 -6.42 -4.80 -0.10
C VAL A 26 -6.79 -4.47 -1.55
N ALA A 27 -8.03 -4.04 -1.76
CA ALA A 27 -8.54 -3.58 -3.03
C ALA A 27 -8.60 -2.05 -3.04
N LEU A 28 -8.03 -1.46 -4.09
CA LEU A 28 -7.97 -0.02 -4.30
C LEU A 28 -8.84 0.36 -5.50
N LYS A 29 -9.55 1.48 -5.39
CA LYS A 29 -10.24 2.12 -6.51
C LYS A 29 -9.53 3.43 -6.84
N ASP A 30 -8.95 3.46 -8.03
CA ASP A 30 -8.35 4.67 -8.56
C ASP A 30 -9.43 5.64 -9.07
N ARG A 31 -9.40 6.88 -8.56
CA ARG A 31 -10.24 7.99 -8.99
C ARG A 31 -9.42 9.23 -9.37
N SER A 32 -8.12 9.04 -9.63
CA SER A 32 -7.17 10.09 -10.04
C SER A 32 -7.62 10.84 -11.29
N LEU A 33 -8.21 10.12 -12.27
CA LEU A 33 -8.80 10.72 -13.48
C LEU A 33 -9.94 11.72 -13.19
N LEU A 34 -10.52 11.69 -11.99
CA LEU A 34 -11.56 12.61 -11.53
C LEU A 34 -11.02 13.67 -10.54
N GLY A 35 -9.70 13.78 -10.37
CA GLY A 35 -9.06 14.69 -9.41
C GLY A 35 -9.29 14.31 -7.95
N LYS A 36 -9.57 13.04 -7.65
CA LYS A 36 -9.85 12.55 -6.29
C LYS A 36 -8.78 11.56 -5.83
N THR A 37 -8.58 11.51 -4.51
CA THR A 37 -7.67 10.56 -3.87
C THR A 37 -8.13 9.12 -4.13
N PRO A 38 -7.22 8.17 -4.40
CA PRO A 38 -7.54 6.75 -4.44
C PRO A 38 -8.10 6.28 -3.08
N GLU A 39 -8.99 5.29 -3.12
CA GLU A 39 -9.71 4.81 -1.94
C GLU A 39 -9.58 3.30 -1.78
N ILE A 40 -9.59 2.85 -0.54
CA ILE A 40 -9.64 1.43 -0.19
C ILE A 40 -11.09 0.97 -0.20
N THR A 41 -11.43 0.06 -1.10
CA THR A 41 -12.79 -0.48 -1.22
C THR A 41 -12.97 -1.82 -0.51
N ALA A 42 -11.87 -2.52 -0.21
CA ALA A 42 -11.89 -3.73 0.60
C ALA A 42 -10.51 -3.97 1.23
N ALA A 43 -10.48 -4.52 2.43
CA ALA A 43 -9.28 -5.01 3.09
C ALA A 43 -9.60 -6.27 3.88
N GLY A 44 -8.69 -7.24 3.91
CA GLY A 44 -8.92 -8.49 4.61
C GLY A 44 -7.65 -9.28 4.86
N ARG A 45 -7.74 -10.23 5.80
CA ARG A 45 -6.68 -11.16 6.17
C ARG A 45 -7.17 -12.60 6.06
N GLY A 46 -6.26 -13.53 5.76
CA GLY A 46 -6.55 -14.96 5.64
C GLY A 46 -7.64 -15.23 4.60
N GLU A 47 -8.74 -15.83 5.04
CA GLU A 47 -9.84 -16.25 4.16
C GLU A 47 -10.50 -15.08 3.42
N VAL A 48 -10.63 -13.92 4.07
CA VAL A 48 -11.16 -12.71 3.42
C VAL A 48 -10.22 -12.22 2.33
N ALA A 49 -8.90 -12.24 2.58
CA ALA A 49 -7.90 -11.87 1.57
C ALA A 49 -7.98 -12.79 0.34
N ARG A 50 -8.15 -14.08 0.56
CA ARG A 50 -8.33 -15.08 -0.50
C ARG A 50 -9.57 -14.79 -1.36
N GLN A 51 -10.68 -14.40 -0.74
CA GLN A 51 -11.91 -14.00 -1.45
C GLN A 51 -11.72 -12.71 -2.26
N ILE A 52 -11.03 -11.71 -1.69
CA ILE A 52 -10.70 -10.46 -2.41
C ILE A 52 -9.90 -10.77 -3.68
N LEU A 53 -8.87 -11.61 -3.57
CA LEU A 53 -8.05 -12.03 -4.71
C LEU A 53 -8.87 -12.82 -5.74
N GLU A 54 -9.72 -13.74 -5.30
CA GLU A 54 -10.58 -14.53 -6.18
C GLU A 54 -11.53 -13.64 -7.00
N ILE A 55 -12.13 -12.63 -6.36
CA ILE A 55 -12.98 -11.63 -7.03
C ILE A 55 -12.15 -10.79 -8.00
N ALA A 56 -10.96 -10.34 -7.60
CA ALA A 56 -10.07 -9.57 -8.47
C ALA A 56 -9.73 -10.34 -9.75
N HIS A 57 -9.30 -11.60 -9.62
CA HIS A 57 -8.99 -12.47 -10.76
C HIS A 57 -10.22 -12.71 -11.65
N LYS A 58 -11.39 -12.98 -11.06
CA LYS A 58 -12.64 -13.17 -11.82
C LYS A 58 -13.05 -11.96 -12.65
N ASN A 59 -12.72 -10.75 -12.19
CA ASN A 59 -13.07 -9.50 -12.85
C ASN A 59 -11.91 -8.91 -13.68
N GLY A 60 -10.77 -9.61 -13.79
CA GLY A 60 -9.61 -9.10 -14.51
C GLY A 60 -8.95 -7.88 -13.84
N VAL A 61 -9.17 -7.67 -12.55
CA VAL A 61 -8.51 -6.63 -11.76
C VAL A 61 -7.06 -7.03 -11.55
N LYS A 62 -6.13 -6.11 -11.81
CA LYS A 62 -4.68 -6.36 -11.64
C LYS A 62 -4.35 -6.56 -10.16
N VAL A 63 -3.53 -7.57 -9.88
CA VAL A 63 -3.05 -7.91 -8.54
C VAL A 63 -1.53 -7.69 -8.51
N ARG A 64 -1.05 -7.01 -7.46
CA ARG A 64 0.38 -6.86 -7.16
C ARG A 64 0.64 -7.44 -5.79
N GLU A 65 1.69 -8.26 -5.70
CA GLU A 65 2.13 -8.83 -4.43
C GLU A 65 3.15 -7.91 -3.78
N ASP A 66 2.77 -7.32 -2.64
CA ASP A 66 3.64 -6.52 -1.79
C ASP A 66 3.15 -6.65 -0.34
N ALA A 67 3.83 -7.47 0.45
CA ALA A 67 3.40 -7.80 1.81
C ALA A 67 3.43 -6.57 2.74
N ASN A 68 4.44 -5.72 2.61
CA ASN A 68 4.59 -4.53 3.46
C ASN A 68 3.51 -3.50 3.14
N LEU A 69 3.26 -3.26 1.85
CA LEU A 69 2.18 -2.36 1.43
C LEU A 69 0.81 -2.91 1.82
N ALA A 70 0.56 -4.20 1.61
CA ALA A 70 -0.73 -4.80 1.94
C ALA A 70 -1.03 -4.68 3.44
N GLU A 71 -0.04 -4.94 4.30
CA GLU A 71 -0.17 -4.74 5.74
C GLU A 71 -0.40 -3.27 6.11
N LEU A 72 0.37 -2.34 5.51
CA LEU A 72 0.21 -0.91 5.72
C LEU A 72 -1.20 -0.45 5.35
N LEU A 73 -1.68 -0.82 4.18
CA LEU A 73 -2.99 -0.40 3.68
C LEU A 73 -4.14 -1.07 4.44
N ALA A 74 -3.95 -2.30 4.93
CA ALA A 74 -4.94 -2.99 5.74
C ALA A 74 -5.12 -2.38 7.14
N MET A 75 -4.28 -1.42 7.55
CA MET A 75 -4.49 -0.64 8.77
C MET A 75 -5.53 0.47 8.59
N PHE A 76 -5.88 0.85 7.36
CA PHE A 76 -6.86 1.89 7.08
C PHE A 76 -8.29 1.36 7.00
N GLU A 77 -9.26 2.21 7.31
CA GLU A 77 -10.68 1.87 7.22
C GLU A 77 -11.12 1.79 5.75
N ILE A 78 -12.07 0.91 5.47
CA ILE A 78 -12.70 0.81 4.15
C ILE A 78 -13.47 2.12 3.89
N ASP A 79 -13.46 2.57 2.63
CA ASP A 79 -14.01 3.85 2.16
C ASP A 79 -13.34 5.09 2.78
N SER A 80 -12.17 4.92 3.42
CA SER A 80 -11.37 6.05 3.88
C SER A 80 -10.38 6.54 2.80
N PRO A 81 -10.15 7.86 2.73
CA PRO A 81 -9.07 8.41 1.93
C PRO A 81 -7.73 7.95 2.49
N ILE A 82 -6.80 7.57 1.62
CA ILE A 82 -5.45 7.17 2.01
C ILE A 82 -4.74 8.37 2.67
N PRO A 83 -4.24 8.24 3.90
CA PRO A 83 -3.60 9.36 4.58
C PRO A 83 -2.25 9.71 3.97
N THR A 84 -1.85 10.96 4.17
CA THR A 84 -0.71 11.60 3.50
C THR A 84 0.59 10.82 3.66
N GLU A 85 0.79 10.18 4.81
CA GLU A 85 1.97 9.37 5.14
C GLU A 85 2.09 8.12 4.27
N ALA A 86 0.96 7.55 3.84
CA ALA A 86 0.91 6.38 2.95
C ALA A 86 0.78 6.77 1.47
N LEU A 87 0.42 8.02 1.18
CA LEU A 87 0.16 8.51 -0.17
C LEU A 87 1.40 8.39 -1.08
N MET A 88 2.60 8.69 -0.57
CA MET A 88 3.84 8.56 -1.34
C MET A 88 4.12 7.11 -1.77
N ALA A 89 3.98 6.15 -0.84
CA ALA A 89 4.22 4.74 -1.13
C ALA A 89 3.22 4.22 -2.18
N VAL A 90 1.93 4.54 -2.02
CA VAL A 90 0.89 4.18 -3.00
C VAL A 90 1.15 4.83 -4.36
N GLY A 91 1.57 6.09 -4.37
CA GLY A 91 1.93 6.83 -5.59
C GLY A 91 3.06 6.16 -6.36
N GLU A 92 4.14 5.73 -5.69
CA GLU A 92 5.26 5.01 -6.31
C GLU A 92 4.80 3.68 -6.95
N ILE A 93 3.91 2.97 -6.25
CA ILE A 93 3.36 1.70 -6.74
C ILE A 93 2.48 1.91 -7.98
N LEU A 94 1.62 2.94 -7.97
CA LEU A 94 0.79 3.30 -9.10
C LEU A 94 1.64 3.76 -10.29
N ALA A 95 2.65 4.60 -10.06
CA ALA A 95 3.58 5.06 -11.09
C ALA A 95 4.25 3.89 -11.83
N TYR A 96 4.72 2.89 -11.09
CA TYR A 96 5.27 1.66 -11.68
C TYR A 96 4.24 0.92 -12.56
N VAL A 97 2.99 0.81 -12.10
CA VAL A 97 1.92 0.13 -12.86
C VAL A 97 1.57 0.89 -14.14
N TYR A 98 1.47 2.21 -14.10
CA TYR A 98 1.21 3.05 -15.28
C TYR A 98 2.36 2.97 -16.29
N GLN A 99 3.60 3.10 -15.80
CA GLN A 99 4.79 2.99 -16.65
C GLN A 99 4.89 1.61 -17.32
N ALA A 100 4.59 0.53 -16.59
CA ALA A 100 4.55 -0.82 -17.15
C ALA A 100 3.45 -1.01 -18.22
N ASN A 101 2.38 -0.20 -18.17
CA ASN A 101 1.31 -0.19 -19.17
C ASN A 101 1.59 0.75 -20.36
N GLY A 102 2.71 1.47 -20.35
CA GLY A 102 3.01 2.52 -21.35
C GLY A 102 2.07 3.73 -21.24
N GLU A 103 1.37 3.86 -20.12
CA GLU A 103 0.45 4.96 -19.86
C GLU A 103 1.17 6.07 -19.06
N PRO A 104 0.82 7.34 -19.32
CA PRO A 104 1.41 8.45 -18.59
C PRO A 104 1.04 8.38 -17.10
N ASN A 105 2.06 8.48 -16.24
CA ASN A 105 1.87 8.52 -14.78
C ASN A 105 0.96 9.71 -14.42
N PRO A 106 -0.23 9.50 -13.84
CA PRO A 106 -1.14 10.59 -13.50
C PRO A 106 -0.55 11.56 -12.46
N PHE A 107 0.42 11.11 -11.65
CA PHE A 107 1.09 11.96 -10.69
C PHE A 107 2.09 12.94 -11.34
N ASP A 108 2.62 12.65 -12.52
CA ASP A 108 3.49 13.58 -13.25
C ASP A 108 2.72 14.83 -13.70
N ALA A 109 1.44 14.68 -14.01
CA ALA A 109 0.58 15.79 -14.41
C ALA A 109 0.31 16.74 -13.23
N VAL A 110 -0.02 16.19 -12.06
CA VAL A 110 -0.28 16.96 -10.84
C VAL A 110 0.99 17.67 -10.36
N LEU A 111 2.14 16.98 -10.34
CA LEU A 111 3.43 17.58 -9.97
C LEU A 111 3.85 18.69 -10.94
N LYS A 112 3.64 18.51 -12.25
CA LYS A 112 3.91 19.57 -13.23
C LYS A 112 3.03 20.79 -13.00
N GLU A 113 1.75 20.58 -12.70
CA GLU A 113 0.79 21.65 -12.47
C GLU A 113 1.09 22.43 -11.18
N GLU A 114 1.48 21.74 -10.09
CA GLU A 114 1.97 22.38 -8.86
C GLU A 114 3.27 23.17 -9.09
N MET A 115 4.24 22.60 -9.82
CA MET A 115 5.49 23.30 -10.15
C MET A 115 5.28 24.49 -11.11
N GLU A 116 4.25 24.45 -11.94
CA GLU A 116 3.86 25.55 -12.81
C GLU A 116 3.14 26.65 -12.02
N ASN A 117 2.26 26.28 -11.09
CA ASN A 117 1.58 27.22 -10.18
C ASN A 117 2.57 27.90 -9.23
N ALA A 118 3.55 27.16 -8.69
CA ALA A 118 4.62 27.74 -7.88
C ALA A 118 5.46 28.74 -8.70
N ARG A 119 5.80 28.41 -9.95
CA ARG A 119 6.50 29.35 -10.85
C ARG A 119 5.68 30.59 -11.20
N ARG A 120 4.35 30.48 -11.29
CA ARG A 120 3.47 31.64 -11.51
C ARG A 120 3.38 32.54 -10.27
N ALA A 121 3.36 31.97 -9.07
CA ALA A 121 3.33 32.73 -7.82
C ALA A 121 4.62 33.53 -7.54
N ASP A 122 5.78 33.02 -7.96
CA ASP A 122 7.06 33.72 -7.84
C ASP A 122 7.20 34.92 -8.81
N ILE A 123 6.48 34.92 -9.94
CA ILE A 123 6.50 36.02 -10.93
C ILE A 123 5.67 37.21 -10.45
N ASP A 124 4.60 36.98 -9.69
CA ASP A 124 3.71 38.02 -9.15
C ASP A 124 4.24 38.71 -7.88
N SER A 125 5.33 38.21 -7.28
CA SER A 125 5.90 38.75 -6.05
C SER A 125 7.08 39.72 -6.25
N ASN A 126 7.39 40.10 -7.50
CA ASN A 126 8.35 41.17 -7.80
C ASN A 126 7.63 42.45 -8.28
N PRO A 127 7.18 43.34 -7.37
CA PRO A 127 6.69 44.64 -7.78
C PRO A 127 7.88 45.44 -8.34
N SER A 128 7.74 45.90 -9.58
CA SER A 128 8.68 46.82 -10.23
C SER A 128 8.80 48.15 -9.49
#